data_AF-A0A4Y2MLF4-F1
#
_entry.id   AF-A0A4Y2MLF4-F1
#
_cell.length_a   1.000
_cell.length_b   1.000
_cell.length_c   1.000
_cell.angle_alpha   90.00
_cell.angle_beta   90.00
_cell.angle_gamma   90.00
#
_symmetry.space_group_name_H-M   'P 1'
#
loop_
_entity.id
_entity.type
_entity.pdbx_description
1 polymer ?
#
loop_
_entity_poly.entity_id
_entity_poly.type
_entity_poly.pdbx_seq_one_letter_code
_entity_poly.pdbx_strand_id
1 'polypeptide(L)' 'MNQAGEKWSVRFSLWIGNNRTLERTLALSVPANSSFYRIMEFAAGVDNRF' A
#
# COMPACT_ATOMS: atom_id res chain seq x y z
N MET A 1 -7.27 5.57 16.72
CA MET A 1 -6.73 4.28 17.22
C MET A 1 -5.26 4.20 16.85
N ASN A 2 -4.36 4.51 17.80
CA ASN A 2 -2.92 4.39 17.57
C ASN A 2 -2.47 2.99 18.02
N GLN A 3 -2.47 2.03 17.09
CA GLN A 3 -1.82 0.74 17.36
C GLN A 3 -0.30 0.98 17.44
N ALA A 4 0.22 1.03 18.66
CA ALA A 4 1.64 1.01 18.97
C ALA A 4 2.15 -0.43 18.80
N GLY A 5 2.42 -0.81 17.55
CA GLY A 5 3.03 -2.09 17.19
C GLY A 5 4.10 -1.87 16.13
N GLU A 6 4.98 -2.86 15.94
CA GLU A 6 5.97 -2.85 14.86
C GLU A 6 5.28 -2.59 13.51
N LYS A 7 5.90 -1.77 12.67
CA LYS A 7 5.37 -1.41 11.34
C LYS A 7 6.37 -1.76 10.26
N TRP A 8 5.86 -2.26 9.14
CA TRP A 8 6.65 -2.49 7.94
C TRP A 8 6.49 -1.34 6.96
N SER A 9 7.61 -0.97 6.32
CA SER A 9 7.62 -0.05 5.19
C SER A 9 7.41 -0.84 3.91
N VAL A 10 6.25 -0.67 3.29
CA VAL A 10 5.87 -1.36 2.05
C VAL A 10 5.84 -0.36 0.91
N ARG A 11 6.43 -0.72 -0.22
CA ARG A 11 6.31 0.03 -1.47
C ARG A 11 5.28 -0.66 -2.36
N PHE A 12 4.16 0.00 -2.59
CA PHE A 12 3.13 -0.45 -3.53
C PHE A 12 3.30 0.29 -4.85
N SER A 13 3.44 -0.43 -5.97
CA SER A 13 3.54 0.18 -7.30
C SER A 13 2.42 -0.34 -8.20
N LEU A 14 1.63 0.58 -8.75
CA LEU A 14 0.62 0.28 -9.76
C LEU A 14 1.22 0.45 -11.15
N TRP A 15 1.11 -0.60 -11.95
CA TRP A 15 1.56 -0.63 -13.33
C TRP A 15 0.35 -0.81 -14.24
N ILE A 16 0.26 -0.01 -15.31
CA ILE A 16 -0.86 -0.06 -16.26
C ILE A 16 -0.36 -0.50 -17.63
N GLY A 17 -1.17 -1.35 -18.27
CA GLY A 17 -0.96 -1.82 -19.63
C GLY A 17 0.11 -2.90 -19.76
N ASN A 18 0.18 -3.47 -20.97
CA ASN A 18 1.08 -4.58 -21.29
C ASN A 18 2.56 -4.18 -21.28
N ASN A 19 2.85 -2.89 -21.45
CA ASN A 19 4.21 -2.35 -21.43
C ASN A 19 4.72 -2.05 -20.02
N ARG A 20 3.95 -2.38 -18.96
CA ARG A 20 4.29 -2.09 -17.56
C ARG A 20 4.70 -0.62 -17.37
N THR A 21 3.83 0.30 -17.80
CA THR A 21 4.05 1.72 -17.50
C THR A 21 3.77 1.93 -16.02
N LEU A 22 4.74 2.49 -15.27
CA LEU A 22 4.54 2.80 -13.86
C LEU A 22 3.58 3.98 -13.75
N GLU A 23 2.39 3.73 -13.23
CA GLU A 23 1.38 4.77 -13.01
C GLU A 23 1.64 5.48 -11.69
N ARG A 24 1.96 4.71 -10.64
CA ARG A 24 2.06 5.23 -9.28
C ARG A 24 2.89 4.36 -8.38
N THR A 25 3.56 4.98 -7.43
CA THR A 25 4.17 4.31 -6.29
C THR A 25 3.72 4.97 -4.99
N LEU A 26 3.23 4.16 -4.05
CA LEU A 26 2.87 4.56 -2.69
C LEU A 26 3.84 3.93 -1.70
N ALA A 27 4.33 4.75 -0.76
CA ALA A 27 5.07 4.27 0.40
C ALA A 27 4.11 4.18 1.59
N LEU A 28 3.87 2.97 2.07
CA LEU A 28 2.91 2.69 3.13
C LEU A 28 3.64 2.23 4.40
N SER A 29 3.20 2.73 5.55
CA SER A 29 3.60 2.21 6.85
C SER A 29 2.45 1.40 7.43
N VAL A 30 2.54 0.07 7.35
CA VAL A 30 1.47 -0.86 7.74
C VAL A 30 1.87 -1.64 8.99
N PRO A 31 0.94 -2.08 9.84
CA PRO A 31 1.26 -2.97 10.96
C PRO A 31 2.00 -4.22 10.47
N ALA A 32 3.02 -4.66 11.20
CA ALA A 32 3.75 -5.88 10.93
C ALA A 32 2.80 -7.09 10.91
N ASN A 33 3.10 -8.08 10.07
CA ASN A 33 2.27 -9.28 9.85
C ASN A 33 0.88 -9.00 9.25
N SER A 34 0.66 -7.82 8.66
CA SER A 34 -0.55 -7.56 7.88
C SER A 34 -0.61 -8.46 6.65
N SER A 35 -1.76 -9.08 6.41
CA SER A 35 -1.98 -9.84 5.18
C SER A 35 -1.92 -8.92 3.95
N PHE A 36 -1.55 -9.49 2.80
CA PHE A 36 -1.52 -8.75 1.55
C PHE A 36 -2.85 -8.03 1.26
N TYR A 37 -3.99 -8.69 1.52
CA TYR A 37 -5.33 -8.11 1.38
C TYR A 37 -5.52 -6.85 2.24
N ARG A 38 -5.13 -6.87 3.52
CA ARG A 38 -5.22 -5.69 4.38
C ARG A 38 -4.30 -4.55 3.93
N ILE A 39 -3.14 -4.87 3.38
CA ILE A 39 -2.22 -3.87 2.82
C ILE A 39 -2.88 -3.18 1.62
N MET A 40 -3.59 -3.94 0.77
CA MET A 40 -4.35 -3.40 -0.36
C MET A 40 -5.52 -2.50 0.11
N GLU A 41 -6.31 -2.93 1.10
CA GLU A 41 -7.37 -2.11 1.69
C GLU A 41 -6.81 -0.80 2.27
N PHE A 42 -5.67 -0.87 2.97
CA PHE A 42 -5.00 0.31 3.51
C PHE A 42 -4.49 1.24 2.39
N ALA A 43 -3.90 0.68 1.32
CA ALA A 43 -3.45 1.44 0.16
C ALA A 43 -4.62 2.20 -0.51
N ALA A 44 -5.76 1.52 -0.68
CA ALA A 44 -6.98 2.12 -1.23
C ALA A 44 -7.52 3.27 -0.36
N GLY A 45 -7.43 3.14 0.97
CA GLY A 45 -7.86 4.20 1.89
C GLY A 45 -6.91 5.40 1.97
N VAL A 46 -5.65 5.26 1.57
CA VAL A 46 -4.65 6.35 1.57
C VAL A 46 -4.56 7.05 0.21
N ASP A 47 -4.85 6.35 -0.89
CA ASP A 47 -4.89 6.94 -2.22
C ASP A 47 -6.19 7.73 -2.40
N ASN A 48 -6.17 9.03 -2.07
CA ASN A 48 -7.29 9.99 -2.18
C ASN A 48 -7.87 10.17 -3.61
N ARG A 49 -7.49 9.34 -4.58
CA ARG A 49 -8.00 9.37 -5.96
C ARG A 49 -8.96 8.21 -6.29
N PHE A 50 -9.27 7.36 -5.31
CA PHE A 50 -10.33 6.35 -5.38
C PHE A 50 -11.47 6.67 -4.42
#